data_AF-A0A923DJS5-F1
#
_entry.id   AF-A0A923DJS5-F1
#
_cell.length_a   1.000
_cell.length_b   1.000
_cell.length_c   1.000
_cell.angle_alpha   90.00
_cell.angle_beta   90.00
_cell.angle_gamma   90.00
#
_symmetry.space_group_name_H-M   'P 1'
#
loop_
_entity.id
_entity.type
_entity.pdbx_description
1 polymer ?
#
loop_
_entity_poly.entity_id
_entity_poly.type
_entity_poly.pdbx_seq_one_letter_code
_entity_poly.pdbx_strand_id
1 'polypeptide(L)'
;MWEYTDKVREHFLNPKNVGEVENPDGVAEVGSIACGDALKLSFKLDESKRIKEAKFKTFGCASAIASSSALTEMIKGMTLEEAA
;
A
#
# COMPACT_ATOMS: atom_id res chain seq x y z
N MET A 1 -4.21 17.79 19.43
CA MET A 1 -3.28 17.66 18.29
C MET A 1 -3.02 16.18 18.10
N TRP A 2 -3.07 15.64 16.88
CA TRP A 2 -2.94 14.20 16.68
C TRP A 2 -1.50 13.77 16.97
N GLU A 3 -1.31 12.83 17.91
CA GLU A 3 0.00 12.31 18.30
C GLU A 3 0.31 11.07 17.46
N TYR A 4 1.00 11.27 16.34
CA TYR A 4 1.51 10.17 15.53
C TYR A 4 2.84 9.65 16.06
N THR A 5 3.01 8.33 16.04
CA THR A 5 4.29 7.68 16.33
C THR A 5 5.32 8.05 15.26
N ASP A 6 6.60 7.92 15.59
CA ASP A 6 7.68 8.24 14.65
C ASP A 6 7.61 7.37 13.39
N LYS A 7 7.18 6.10 13.51
CA LYS A 7 6.94 5.22 12.36
C LYS A 7 5.86 5.75 11.43
N VAL A 8 4.73 6.20 11.98
CA VAL A 8 3.65 6.76 11.16
C VAL A 8 4.11 8.03 10.47
N ARG A 9 4.86 8.90 11.18
CA ARG A 9 5.45 10.11 10.59
C ARG A 9 6.42 9.77 9.45
N GLU A 10 7.27 8.78 9.62
CA GLU A 10 8.23 8.36 8.58
C GLU A 10 7.50 7.89 7.32
N HIS A 11 6.54 6.98 7.44
CA HIS A 11 5.79 6.47 6.29
C HIS A 11 4.88 7.53 5.65
N PHE A 12 4.45 8.55 6.41
CA PHE A 12 3.71 9.68 5.86
C PHE A 12 4.62 10.67 5.10
N LEU A 13 5.75 11.04 5.68
CA LEU A 13 6.66 12.04 5.10
C LEU A 13 7.51 11.47 3.96
N ASN A 14 7.91 10.20 4.08
CA ASN A 14 8.75 9.49 3.12
C ASN A 14 8.14 8.13 2.75
N PRO A 15 6.94 8.11 2.13
CA PRO A 15 6.24 6.88 1.80
C PRO A 15 7.07 6.02 0.83
N LYS A 16 7.08 4.72 1.11
CA LYS A 16 7.72 3.68 0.28
C LYS A 16 6.75 3.16 -0.77
N ASN A 17 7.26 2.75 -1.93
CA ASN A 17 6.47 2.05 -2.96
C ASN A 17 5.27 2.85 -3.52
N VAL A 18 5.37 4.17 -3.57
CA VAL A 18 4.35 5.01 -4.22
C VAL A 18 4.40 4.81 -5.73
N GLY A 19 3.23 4.61 -6.35
CA GLY A 19 3.07 4.49 -7.80
C GLY A 19 2.19 3.31 -8.21
N GLU A 20 2.38 2.85 -9.45
CA GLU A 20 1.73 1.66 -9.99
C GLU A 20 2.80 0.68 -10.48
N VAL A 21 2.51 -0.61 -10.34
CA VAL A 21 3.34 -1.67 -10.89
C VAL A 21 3.05 -1.80 -12.39
N GLU A 22 4.10 -1.94 -13.19
CA GLU A 22 3.96 -2.10 -14.64
C GLU A 22 3.53 -3.54 -14.98
N ASN A 23 2.47 -3.66 -15.80
CA ASN A 23 1.84 -4.94 -16.15
C ASN A 23 1.56 -5.80 -14.89
N PRO A 24 0.69 -5.31 -13.98
CA PRO A 24 0.42 -5.97 -12.71
C PRO A 24 -0.38 -7.26 -12.92
N ASP A 25 -0.14 -8.24 -12.06
CA ASP A 25 -0.93 -9.48 -12.02
C ASP A 25 -2.26 -9.27 -11.27
N GLY A 26 -2.33 -8.25 -10.42
CA GLY A 26 -3.55 -7.86 -9.72
C GLY A 26 -3.58 -6.38 -9.36
N VAL A 27 -4.79 -5.82 -9.38
CA VAL A 27 -5.09 -4.45 -8.99
C VAL A 27 -6.33 -4.46 -8.11
N ALA A 28 -6.27 -3.73 -7.00
CA ALA A 28 -7.39 -3.51 -6.10
C ALA A 28 -7.61 -2.00 -5.91
N GLU A 29 -8.85 -1.56 -6.01
CA GLU A 29 -9.26 -0.18 -5.80
C GLU A 29 -10.36 -0.13 -4.76
N VAL A 30 -10.15 0.67 -3.72
CA VAL A 30 -11.11 0.87 -2.63
C VAL A 30 -11.17 2.35 -2.27
N GLY A 31 -12.34 2.85 -1.94
CA GLY A 31 -12.52 4.23 -1.51
C GLY A 31 -13.76 4.41 -0.66
N SER A 32 -13.76 5.47 0.13
CA SER A 32 -14.88 5.81 1.02
C SER A 32 -15.30 7.25 0.79
N ILE A 33 -16.54 7.44 0.33
CA ILE A 33 -17.15 8.76 0.15
C ILE A 33 -17.26 9.50 1.50
N ALA A 34 -17.35 8.76 2.62
CA ALA A 34 -17.53 9.35 3.95
C ALA A 34 -16.29 10.08 4.46
N CYS A 35 -15.08 9.62 4.13
CA CYS A 35 -13.82 10.28 4.52
C CYS A 35 -13.07 10.90 3.33
N GLY A 36 -13.50 10.64 2.09
CA GLY A 36 -12.85 11.12 0.88
C GLY A 36 -11.56 10.37 0.51
N ASP A 37 -11.22 9.31 1.25
CA ASP A 37 -10.02 8.52 0.99
C ASP A 37 -10.26 7.54 -0.17
N ALA A 38 -9.25 7.38 -1.03
CA ALA A 38 -9.20 6.38 -2.09
C ALA A 38 -7.81 5.75 -2.15
N LEU A 39 -7.76 4.43 -2.33
CA LEU A 39 -6.54 3.63 -2.43
C LEU A 39 -6.62 2.73 -3.66
N LYS A 40 -5.58 2.78 -4.47
CA LYS A 40 -5.28 1.81 -5.53
C LYS A 40 -4.01 1.07 -5.16
N LEU A 41 -4.11 -0.25 -4.99
CA LEU A 41 -2.98 -1.15 -4.77
C LEU A 41 -2.78 -2.00 -6.02
N SER A 42 -1.54 -2.11 -6.48
CA SER A 42 -1.16 -2.97 -7.62
C SER A 42 0.02 -3.84 -7.22
N PHE A 43 0.03 -5.09 -7.68
CA PHE A 43 1.10 -6.02 -7.38
C PHE A 43 1.46 -6.93 -8.56
N LYS A 44 2.66 -7.53 -8.48
CA LYS A 44 3.17 -8.51 -9.41
C LYS A 44 3.75 -9.70 -8.66
N LEU A 45 3.47 -10.90 -9.16
CA LEU A 45 3.93 -12.15 -8.60
C LEU A 45 5.22 -12.61 -9.28
N ASP A 46 6.02 -13.38 -8.56
CA ASP A 46 7.11 -14.16 -9.13
C ASP A 46 6.63 -15.54 -9.62
N GLU A 47 7.59 -16.33 -10.14
CA GLU A 47 7.35 -17.68 -10.64
C GLU A 47 6.83 -18.65 -9.54
N SER A 48 7.13 -18.35 -8.27
CA SER A 48 6.68 -19.11 -7.10
C SER A 48 5.36 -18.59 -6.52
N LYS A 49 4.66 -17.70 -7.25
CA LYS A 49 3.38 -17.09 -6.84
C LYS A 49 3.49 -16.24 -5.55
N ARG A 50 4.65 -15.66 -5.27
CA ARG A 50 4.87 -14.71 -4.17
C ARG A 50 4.88 -13.27 -4.69
N ILE A 51 4.46 -12.31 -3.86
CA ILE A 51 4.41 -10.89 -4.20
C ILE A 51 5.83 -10.36 -4.37
N LYS A 52 6.26 -10.19 -5.62
CA LYS A 52 7.57 -9.66 -5.99
C LYS A 52 7.63 -8.14 -5.86
N GLU A 53 6.55 -7.47 -6.24
CA GLU A 53 6.43 -6.02 -6.19
C GLU A 53 5.00 -5.65 -5.81
N ALA A 54 4.86 -4.67 -4.93
CA ALA A 54 3.60 -4.02 -4.59
C ALA A 54 3.83 -2.52 -4.58
N LYS A 55 2.90 -1.77 -5.18
CA LYS A 55 2.88 -0.30 -5.16
C LYS A 55 1.47 0.23 -4.96
N PHE A 56 1.38 1.40 -4.36
CA PHE A 56 0.11 2.05 -4.09
C PHE A 56 0.03 3.48 -4.63
N LYS A 57 -1.18 3.91 -4.97
CA LYS A 57 -1.57 5.30 -5.06
C LYS A 57 -2.72 5.54 -4.11
N THR A 58 -2.64 6.59 -3.31
CA THR A 58 -3.75 6.97 -2.44
C THR A 58 -3.94 8.47 -2.46
N PHE A 59 -5.19 8.87 -2.32
CA PHE A 59 -5.58 10.21 -1.93
C PHE A 59 -6.27 10.05 -0.58
N GLY A 60 -5.82 10.77 0.45
CA GLY A 60 -6.43 10.65 1.75
C GLY A 60 -5.64 11.25 2.90
N CYS A 61 -6.07 10.93 4.11
CA CYS A 61 -5.42 11.41 5.34
C CYS A 61 -3.99 10.86 5.53
N ALA A 62 -3.21 11.49 6.42
CA ALA A 62 -1.85 11.05 6.74
C ALA A 62 -1.78 9.58 7.18
N SER A 63 -2.81 9.11 7.91
CA SER A 63 -2.92 7.72 8.32
C SER A 63 -3.08 6.77 7.13
N ALA A 64 -3.85 7.15 6.10
CA ALA A 64 -4.06 6.33 4.91
C ALA A 64 -2.79 6.20 4.07
N ILE A 65 -2.02 7.30 3.94
CA ILE A 65 -0.72 7.28 3.26
C ILE A 65 0.27 6.39 4.03
N ALA A 66 0.39 6.59 5.34
CA ALA A 66 1.33 5.85 6.17
C ALA A 66 1.02 4.35 6.22
N SER A 67 -0.26 3.96 6.37
CA SER A 67 -0.67 2.56 6.39
C SER A 67 -0.46 1.88 5.04
N SER A 68 -0.77 2.56 3.93
CA SER A 68 -0.56 2.02 2.58
C SER A 68 0.93 1.80 2.29
N SER A 69 1.79 2.72 2.72
CA SER A 69 3.24 2.55 2.60
C SER A 69 3.73 1.36 3.41
N ALA A 70 3.36 1.26 4.68
CA ALA A 70 3.77 0.14 5.53
C ALA A 70 3.28 -1.20 4.98
N LEU A 71 2.02 -1.27 4.52
CA LEU A 71 1.42 -2.47 3.93
C LEU A 71 2.26 -3.00 2.76
N THR A 72 2.65 -2.13 1.82
CA THR A 72 3.43 -2.57 0.64
C THR A 72 4.79 -3.15 0.97
N GLU A 73 5.41 -2.74 2.09
CA GLU A 73 6.66 -3.36 2.56
C GLU A 73 6.39 -4.70 3.26
N MET A 74 5.31 -4.79 4.04
CA MET A 74 4.95 -5.98 4.80
C MET A 74 4.58 -7.18 3.92
N ILE A 75 3.82 -6.96 2.84
CA ILE A 75 3.31 -8.05 2.00
C ILE A 75 4.33 -8.57 0.98
N LYS A 76 5.47 -7.89 0.81
CA LYS A 76 6.48 -8.29 -0.17
C LYS A 76 7.10 -9.64 0.22
N GLY A 77 7.10 -10.58 -0.70
CA GLY A 77 7.57 -11.95 -0.50
C GLY A 77 6.52 -12.92 0.06
N MET A 78 5.34 -12.43 0.45
CA MET A 78 4.21 -13.28 0.88
C MET A 78 3.49 -13.89 -0.34
N THR A 79 2.85 -15.04 -0.17
CA THR A 79 1.80 -15.49 -1.11
C THR A 79 0.53 -14.64 -0.94
N LEU A 80 -0.42 -14.77 -1.86
CA LEU A 80 -1.69 -14.06 -1.74
C LEU A 80 -2.50 -14.52 -0.52
N GLU A 81 -2.41 -15.80 -0.16
CA GLU A 81 -3.07 -16.36 1.03
C GLU A 81 -2.41 -15.89 2.33
N GLU A 82 -1.09 -15.72 2.35
CA GLU A 82 -0.36 -15.16 3.51
C GLU A 82 -0.68 -13.67 3.74
N ALA A 83 -1.05 -12.95 2.67
CA ALA A 83 -1.31 -11.52 2.69
C ALA A 83 -2.79 -11.13 2.88
N ALA A 84 -3.71 -12.10 2.84
CA ALA A 84 -5.16 -11.90 2.98
C ALA A 84 -5.58 -11.79 4.45
#